data_AF-A0A2X0Z9J2-F1
#
_entry.id   AF-A0A2X0Z9J2-F1
#
_cell.length_a   1.000
_cell.length_b   1.000
_cell.length_c   1.000
_cell.angle_alpha   90.00
_cell.angle_beta   90.00
_cell.angle_gamma   90.00
#
_symmetry.space_group_name_H-M   'P 1'
#
loop_
_entity.id
_entity.type
_entity.pdbx_description
1 polymer ?
#
loop_
_entity_poly.entity_id
_entity_poly.type
_entity_poly.pdbx_seq_one_letter_code
_entity_poly.pdbx_strand_id
1 'polypeptide(L)'
;MNESNRYYNKNKRNRERQLFYQSTAWANARELALKRDNYLCVECLKEKKIRKADVVHHIIEVKDDFTKALELDNLSSICHMHHNKIHGQSKKEQTNISSKIDVVVSKQNKEMF
;
A
#
# COMPACT_ATOMS: atom_id res chain seq x y z
N MET A 1 33.45 12.79 -11.85
CA MET A 1 32.74 12.05 -10.78
C MET A 1 32.49 10.62 -11.26
N ASN A 2 33.29 9.65 -10.79
CA ASN A 2 33.31 8.27 -11.30
C ASN A 2 31.97 7.54 -11.14
N GLU A 3 31.52 6.86 -12.19
CA GLU A 3 30.32 6.01 -12.19
C GLU A 3 30.37 4.89 -11.15
N SER A 4 31.56 4.34 -10.87
CA SER A 4 31.81 3.31 -9.86
C SER A 4 31.40 3.76 -8.45
N ASN A 5 31.57 5.05 -8.15
CA ASN A 5 31.22 5.61 -6.84
C ASN A 5 29.69 5.78 -6.69
N ARG A 6 28.98 6.06 -7.79
CA ARG A 6 27.50 6.12 -7.80
C ARG A 6 26.86 4.74 -7.57
N TYR A 7 27.41 3.69 -8.18
CA TYR A 7 26.92 2.32 -8.01
C TYR A 7 27.06 1.81 -6.56
N TYR A 8 28.25 1.96 -5.97
CA TYR A 8 28.51 1.53 -4.59
C TYR A 8 27.59 2.23 -3.59
N ASN A 9 27.42 3.55 -3.70
CA ASN A 9 26.56 4.34 -2.82
C ASN A 9 25.06 4.00 -2.98
N LYS A 10 24.61 3.54 -4.15
CA LYS A 10 23.23 3.06 -4.34
C LYS A 10 23.00 1.73 -3.63
N ASN A 11 23.93 0.77 -3.76
CA ASN A 11 23.82 -0.54 -3.14
C ASN A 11 23.87 -0.47 -1.61
N LYS A 12 24.74 0.37 -1.05
CA LYS A 12 24.80 0.62 0.40
C LYS A 12 23.48 1.14 0.96
N ARG A 13 22.90 2.18 0.34
CA ARG A 13 21.60 2.75 0.75
C ARG A 13 20.45 1.75 0.65
N ASN A 14 20.46 0.89 -0.37
CA ASN A 14 19.46 -0.18 -0.49
C ASN A 14 19.54 -1.16 0.69
N ARG A 15 20.76 -1.55 1.09
CA ARG A 15 20.99 -2.43 2.24
C ARG A 15 20.56 -1.78 3.55
N GLU A 16 20.90 -0.51 3.77
CA GLU A 16 20.49 0.23 4.98
C GLU A 16 18.97 0.30 5.13
N ARG A 17 18.24 0.59 4.04
CA ARG A 17 16.77 0.56 4.07
C ARG A 17 16.21 -0.83 4.35
N GLN A 18 16.80 -1.86 3.75
CA GLN A 18 16.38 -3.24 4.01
C GLN A 18 16.54 -3.60 5.50
N LEU A 19 17.68 -3.24 6.09
CA LEU A 19 17.93 -3.44 7.52
C LEU A 19 16.94 -2.64 8.38
N PHE A 20 16.58 -1.42 7.98
CA PHE A 20 15.55 -0.63 8.66
C PHE A 20 14.21 -1.38 8.71
N TYR A 21 13.71 -1.87 7.57
CA TYR A 21 12.44 -2.60 7.52
C TYR A 21 12.49 -3.97 8.23
N GLN A 22 13.67 -4.50 8.49
CA GLN A 22 13.88 -5.71 9.30
C GLN A 22 14.12 -5.42 10.79
N SER A 23 14.26 -4.14 11.16
CA SER A 23 14.59 -3.75 12.52
C SER A 23 13.41 -3.93 13.47
N THR A 24 13.72 -4.22 14.74
CA THR A 24 12.74 -4.25 15.83
C THR A 24 12.09 -2.89 16.06
N ALA A 25 12.85 -1.80 15.87
CA ALA A 25 12.34 -0.44 15.98
C ALA A 25 11.19 -0.19 14.99
N TRP A 26 11.37 -0.56 13.72
CA TRP A 26 10.30 -0.48 12.72
C TRP A 26 9.12 -1.38 13.07
N ALA A 27 9.37 -2.63 13.47
CA ALA A 27 8.31 -3.56 13.85
C ALA A 27 7.43 -2.99 14.97
N ASN A 28 8.05 -2.42 16.01
CA ASN A 28 7.36 -1.80 17.14
C ASN A 28 6.58 -0.56 16.72
N ALA A 29 7.19 0.37 15.97
CA ALA A 29 6.52 1.57 15.49
C ALA A 29 5.32 1.24 14.59
N ARG A 30 5.47 0.25 13.70
CA ARG A 30 4.39 -0.27 12.86
C ARG A 30 3.24 -0.83 13.70
N GLU A 31 3.54 -1.62 14.73
CA GLU A 31 2.51 -2.18 15.60
C GLU A 31 1.78 -1.09 16.41
N LEU A 32 2.50 -0.09 16.92
CA LEU A 32 1.93 1.06 17.62
C LEU A 32 0.99 1.86 16.70
N ALA A 33 1.37 2.11 15.46
CA ALA A 33 0.51 2.78 14.47
C ALA A 33 -0.78 1.97 14.20
N LEU A 34 -0.66 0.66 14.00
CA LEU A 34 -1.82 -0.23 13.79
C LEU A 34 -2.74 -0.24 15.00
N LYS A 35 -2.20 -0.33 16.23
CA LYS A 35 -2.98 -0.28 17.47
C LYS A 35 -3.70 1.04 17.65
N ARG A 36 -3.01 2.18 17.43
CA ARG A 36 -3.60 3.53 17.46
C ARG A 36 -4.81 3.63 16.53
N ASP A 37 -4.69 3.06 15.33
CA ASP A 37 -5.71 3.14 14.29
C ASP A 37 -6.77 2.00 14.41
N ASN A 38 -6.76 1.22 15.50
CA ASN A 38 -7.62 0.06 15.71
C ASN A 38 -7.57 -0.97 14.56
N TYR A 39 -6.41 -1.08 13.90
CA TYR A 39 -6.19 -1.89 12.69
C TYR A 39 -7.11 -1.52 11.52
N LEU A 40 -7.66 -0.30 11.51
CA LEU A 40 -8.50 0.22 10.45
C LEU A 40 -7.73 1.13 9.50
N CYS A 41 -8.17 1.15 8.25
CA CYS A 41 -7.68 2.09 7.25
C CYS A 41 -8.20 3.49 7.59
N VAL A 42 -7.29 4.40 7.93
CA VAL A 42 -7.65 5.77 8.32
C VAL A 42 -8.31 6.55 7.17
N GLU A 43 -7.92 6.27 5.92
CA GLU A 43 -8.53 6.90 4.74
C GLU A 43 -9.95 6.38 4.48
N CYS A 44 -10.20 5.08 4.67
CA CYS A 44 -11.57 4.55 4.61
C CYS A 44 -12.44 5.17 5.70
N LEU A 45 -11.89 5.34 6.91
CA LEU A 45 -12.63 5.93 8.02
C LEU A 45 -13.04 7.37 7.73
N LYS A 46 -12.16 8.18 7.12
CA LYS A 46 -12.48 9.53 6.62
C LYS A 46 -13.62 9.51 5.58
N GLU A 47 -13.67 8.47 4.75
CA GLU A 47 -14.77 8.22 3.80
C GLU A 47 -16.03 7.62 4.43
N LYS A 48 -16.12 7.52 5.76
CA LYS A 48 -17.21 6.85 6.52
C LYS A 48 -17.38 5.37 6.17
N LYS A 49 -16.29 4.69 5.78
CA LYS A 49 -16.24 3.25 5.49
C LYS A 49 -15.35 2.56 6.52
N ILE A 50 -15.78 1.39 6.99
CA ILE A 50 -14.97 0.56 7.87
C ILE A 50 -14.26 -0.50 7.03
N ARG A 51 -12.93 -0.45 7.01
CA ARG A 51 -12.08 -1.43 6.33
C ARG A 51 -10.80 -1.61 7.11
N LYS A 52 -10.31 -2.85 7.18
CA LYS A 52 -9.03 -3.18 7.80
C LYS A 52 -7.86 -2.51 7.07
N ALA A 53 -6.84 -2.10 7.82
CA ALA A 53 -5.55 -1.69 7.27
C ALA A 53 -4.75 -2.92 6.81
N ASP A 54 -4.14 -2.82 5.63
CA ASP A 54 -3.30 -3.86 5.06
C ASP A 54 -1.81 -3.55 5.28
N VAL A 55 -1.47 -2.26 5.33
CA VAL A 55 -0.10 -1.75 5.39
C VAL A 55 -0.02 -0.48 6.23
N VAL A 56 1.15 -0.19 6.78
CA VAL A 56 1.48 1.11 7.37
C VAL A 56 2.34 1.86 6.36
N HIS A 57 1.86 3.03 5.94
CA HIS A 57 2.50 3.88 4.94
C HIS A 57 3.20 5.06 5.61
N HIS A 58 4.38 5.41 5.09
CA HIS A 58 5.15 6.60 5.47
C HIS A 58 4.63 7.82 4.71
N ILE A 59 4.13 8.85 5.40
CA ILE A 59 3.69 10.11 4.76
C ILE A 59 4.89 10.82 4.10
N ILE A 60 6.01 10.87 4.83
CA ILE A 60 7.33 11.26 4.33
C ILE A 60 8.18 9.99 4.26
N GLU A 61 8.54 9.61 3.04
CA GLU A 61 9.27 8.39 2.75
C GLU A 61 10.64 8.35 3.45
N VAL A 62 11.05 7.16 3.89
CA VAL A 62 12.33 6.93 4.57
C VAL A 62 13.55 7.37 3.74
N LYS A 63 13.43 7.33 2.41
CA LYS A 63 14.48 7.79 1.48
C LYS A 63 14.63 9.32 1.45
N ASP A 64 13.59 10.05 1.84
CA ASP A 64 13.52 11.51 1.75
C ASP A 64 13.88 12.12 3.12
N ASP A 65 13.41 11.53 4.23
CA ASP A 65 13.82 11.91 5.58
C ASP A 65 13.80 10.71 6.54
N PHE A 66 14.99 10.21 6.90
CA PHE A 66 15.13 9.08 7.83
C PHE A 66 14.79 9.45 9.28
N THR A 67 14.90 10.73 9.66
CA THR A 67 14.65 11.16 11.05
C THR A 67 13.21 10.95 11.47
N LYS A 68 12.29 10.96 10.50
CA LYS A 68 10.85 10.75 10.68
C LYS A 68 10.40 9.31 10.54
N ALA A 69 11.31 8.38 10.26
CA ALA A 69 10.95 7.01 9.87
C ALA A 69 10.19 6.23 10.95
N LEU A 70 10.32 6.63 12.22
CA LEU A 70 9.69 6.02 13.40
C LEU A 70 8.68 6.94 14.10
N GLU A 71 8.47 8.15 13.60
CA GLU A 71 7.50 9.09 14.18
C GLU A 71 6.08 8.64 13.85
N LEU A 72 5.22 8.47 14.87
CA LEU A 72 3.89 7.90 14.67
C LEU A 72 2.98 8.76 13.80
N ASP A 73 3.10 10.08 13.86
CA ASP A 73 2.36 11.01 13.00
C ASP A 73 2.78 10.93 11.53
N ASN A 74 4.00 10.48 11.25
CA ASN A 74 4.48 10.16 9.91
C ASN A 74 4.00 8.77 9.41
N LEU A 75 3.34 7.97 10.24
CA LEU A 75 2.84 6.63 9.91
C LEU A 75 1.32 6.59 9.80
N SER A 76 0.83 6.06 8.68
CA SER A 76 -0.60 5.95 8.38
C SER A 76 -1.00 4.50 8.12
N SER A 77 -1.89 3.94 8.95
CA SER A 77 -2.46 2.60 8.72
C SER A 77 -3.50 2.69 7.60
N ILE A 78 -3.18 2.13 6.44
CA ILE A 78 -4.03 2.22 5.26
C ILE A 78 -4.21 0.86 4.59
N CYS A 79 -5.19 0.83 3.72
CA CYS A 79 -5.48 -0.33 2.92
C CYS A 79 -4.72 -0.30 1.58
N HIS A 80 -4.57 -1.45 0.91
CA HIS A 80 -3.84 -1.51 -0.37
C HIS A 80 -4.42 -0.61 -1.45
N MET A 81 -5.74 -0.40 -1.48
CA MET A 81 -6.37 0.51 -2.45
C MET A 81 -5.88 1.94 -2.26
N HIS A 82 -5.91 2.45 -1.01
CA HIS A 82 -5.41 3.79 -0.69
C HIS A 82 -3.89 3.88 -0.82
N HIS A 83 -3.14 2.86 -0.43
CA HIS A 83 -1.70 2.79 -0.62
C HIS A 83 -1.31 2.93 -2.10
N ASN A 84 -1.98 2.17 -2.96
CA ASN A 84 -1.79 2.23 -4.40
C ASN A 84 -2.17 3.59 -4.99
N LYS A 85 -3.24 4.21 -4.49
CA LYS A 85 -3.66 5.56 -4.88
C LYS A 85 -2.58 6.60 -4.55
N ILE A 86 -1.93 6.49 -3.39
CA ILE A 86 -0.85 7.40 -2.98
C ILE A 86 0.37 7.27 -3.92
N HIS A 87 0.78 6.04 -4.23
CA HIS A 87 1.92 5.81 -5.13
C HIS A 87 1.59 5.97 -6.62
N GLY A 88 0.39 6.44 -6.97
CA GLY A 88 -0.06 6.56 -8.37
C GLY A 88 -0.17 5.22 -9.11
N GLN A 89 -0.10 4.11 -8.39
CA GLN A 89 -0.27 2.76 -8.93
C GLN A 89 -1.75 2.38 -8.90
N SER A 90 -2.63 3.20 -9.48
CA SER A 90 -3.92 2.68 -9.90
C SER A 90 -3.61 1.57 -10.90
N LYS A 91 -3.75 0.30 -10.50
CA LYS A 91 -3.91 -0.78 -11.46
C LYS A 91 -5.07 -0.32 -12.34
N LYS A 92 -4.78 0.09 -13.58
CA LYS A 92 -5.81 0.04 -14.62
C LYS A 92 -6.29 -1.40 -14.52
N GLU A 93 -7.55 -1.59 -14.14
CA GLU A 93 -8.21 -2.87 -14.34
C GLU A 93 -8.04 -3.18 -15.82
N GLN A 94 -7.05 -4.01 -16.13
CA GLN A 94 -7.05 -4.74 -17.38
C GLN A 94 -8.17 -5.75 -17.17
N THR A 95 -9.39 -5.33 -17.49
CA THR A 95 -10.44 -6.25 -17.87
C THR A 95 -9.91 -7.01 -19.09
N ASN A 96 -9.15 -8.07 -18.85
CA ASN A 96 -8.91 -9.12 -19.83
C ASN A 96 -10.24 -9.88 -19.97
N ILE A 97 -11.25 -9.21 -20.52
CA ILE A 97 -12.34 -9.90 -21.19
C ILE A 97 -11.71 -10.33 -22.51
N SER A 98 -11.12 -11.52 -22.51
CA SER A 98 -10.80 -12.24 -23.75
C SER A 98 -12.07 -12.22 -24.60
N SER A 99 -11.99 -11.70 -25.82
CA SER A 99 -13.08 -11.55 -26.78
C SER A 99 -13.57 -12.89 -27.37
N LYS A 100 -13.72 -13.92 -26.53
CA LYS A 100 -14.21 -15.27 -26.85
C LYS A 100 -15.05 -15.84 -25.70
N ILE A 101 -15.97 -15.06 -25.14
CA ILE A 101 -17.04 -15.62 -24.30
C ILE A 101 -18.33 -15.51 -25.10
N ASP A 102 -18.82 -16.65 -25.60
CA ASP A 102 -20.17 -16.76 -26.15
C ASP A 102 -21.17 -16.56 -25.00
N VAL A 103 -21.70 -15.34 -24.91
CA VAL A 103 -22.75 -15.03 -23.93
C VAL A 103 -24.05 -15.68 -24.41
N VAL A 104 -24.39 -16.83 -23.83
CA VAL A 104 -25.74 -17.39 -23.95
C VAL A 104 -26.69 -16.49 -23.16
N VAL A 105 -27.41 -15.62 -23.88
CA VAL A 105 -28.50 -14.83 -23.29
C VAL A 105 -29.69 -15.76 -23.06
N SER A 106 -29.88 -16.21 -21.83
CA SER A 106 -31.14 -16.85 -21.43
C SER A 106 -32.21 -15.78 -21.23
N LYS A 107 -33.29 -15.86 -22.02
CA LYS A 107 -34.49 -15.06 -21.77
C LYS A 107 -35.25 -15.66 -20.59
N GLN A 108 -35.82 -14.78 -19.76
CA GLN A 108 -36.65 -15.14 -18.62
C GLN A 108 -37.87 -15.94 -19.12
N ASN A 109 -38.05 -17.16 -18.63
CA ASN A 109 -39.21 -17.98 -18.96
C ASN A 109 -40.44 -17.38 -18.26
N LYS A 110 -41.32 -16.73 -19.02
CA LYS A 110 -42.64 -16.32 -18.54
C LYS A 110 -43.60 -17.50 -18.72
N GLU A 111 -43.45 -18.50 -17.86
CA GLU A 111 -44.55 -19.41 -17.55
C GLU A 111 -45.11 -18.93 -16.21
N MET A 112 -46.06 -18.00 -16.28
CA MET A 112 -46.97 -17.68 -15.18
C MET A 112 -48.34 -18.21 -15.62
N PHE A 113 -48.88 -19.13 -14.81
CA PHE A 113 -50.29 -19.55 -14.69
C PHE A 113 -51.25 -19.33 -15.86
#